data_AF-A0A212J1D1-F1
#
_entry.id   AF-A0A212J1D1-F1
#
_cell.length_a   1.000
_cell.length_b   1.000
_cell.length_c   1.000
_cell.angle_alpha   90.00
_cell.angle_beta   90.00
_cell.angle_gamma   90.00
#
_symmetry.space_group_name_H-M   'P 1'
#
loop_
_entity.id
_entity.type
_entity.pdbx_description
1 polymer ?
#
loop_
_entity_poly.entity_id
_entity_poly.type
_entity_poly.pdbx_seq_one_letter_code
_entity_poly.pdbx_strand_id
1 'polypeptide(L)'
;MLIIGKISDRKYICEVTHTEIEKFMNLYYNNMKKFEVGDEVDLGKGYDFSVQTQNAMKKTEDFIAGNKEIIEAILNGISVVGYASQPEEKAE
;
A
#
# COMPACT_ATOMS: atom_id res chain seq x y z
N MET A 1 7.20 19.91 3.34
CA MET A 1 6.63 21.05 2.58
C MET A 1 6.92 22.36 3.30
N LEU A 2 7.52 23.33 2.60
CA LEU A 2 7.79 24.70 3.08
C LEU A 2 7.15 25.72 2.13
N ILE A 3 6.44 26.72 2.64
CA ILE A 3 5.85 27.78 1.80
C ILE A 3 6.90 28.87 1.56
N ILE A 4 7.19 29.16 0.29
CA ILE A 4 8.18 30.17 -0.13
C ILE A 4 7.49 31.51 -0.41
N GLY A 5 6.25 31.49 -0.91
CA GLY A 5 5.52 32.71 -1.22
C GLY A 5 4.03 32.50 -1.48
N LYS A 6 3.26 33.60 -1.43
CA LYS A 6 1.84 33.66 -1.76
C LYS A 6 1.67 34.37 -3.11
N ILE A 7 1.12 33.69 -4.10
CA ILE A 7 0.83 34.27 -5.43
C ILE A 7 -0.51 35.02 -5.39
N SER A 8 -1.51 34.43 -4.74
CA SER A 8 -2.86 35.00 -4.59
C SER A 8 -3.56 34.37 -3.39
N ASP A 9 -4.85 34.70 -3.16
CA ASP A 9 -5.50 34.41 -1.89
C ASP A 9 -5.49 32.93 -1.47
N ARG A 10 -5.49 32.01 -2.44
CA ARG A 10 -5.41 30.55 -2.23
C ARG A 10 -4.34 29.84 -3.07
N LYS A 11 -3.31 30.57 -3.55
CA LYS A 11 -2.21 30.00 -4.34
C LYS A 11 -0.87 30.33 -3.70
N TYR A 12 -0.05 29.30 -3.50
CA TYR A 12 1.25 29.41 -2.86
C TYR A 12 2.32 28.74 -3.73
N ILE A 13 3.54 29.27 -3.65
CA ILE A 13 4.75 28.60 -4.12
C ILE A 13 5.35 27.91 -2.91
N CYS A 14 5.68 26.63 -3.04
CA CYS A 14 6.25 25.84 -1.96
C CYS A 14 7.41 24.97 -2.44
N GLU A 15 8.31 24.67 -1.51
CA GLU A 15 9.32 23.64 -1.65
C GLU A 15 8.75 22.32 -1.13
N VAL A 16 8.86 21.28 -1.96
CA VAL A 16 8.47 19.92 -1.63
C VAL A 16 9.53 18.99 -2.19
N THR A 17 9.90 17.97 -1.42
CA THR A 17 10.86 16.97 -1.86
C THR A 17 10.21 15.97 -2.82
N HIS A 18 11.00 15.40 -3.74
CA HIS A 18 10.52 14.34 -4.64
C HIS A 18 9.89 13.17 -3.87
N THR A 19 10.51 12.79 -2.75
CA THR A 19 10.04 11.73 -1.87
C THR A 19 8.68 12.04 -1.23
N GLU A 20 8.40 13.30 -0.89
CA GLU A 20 7.08 13.69 -0.37
C GLU A 20 6.00 13.58 -1.45
N ILE A 21 6.27 14.01 -2.69
CA ILE A 21 5.30 13.90 -3.78
C ILE A 21 5.09 12.43 -4.19
N GLU A 22 6.15 11.63 -4.21
CA GLU A 22 6.07 10.20 -4.49
C GLU A 22 5.15 9.49 -3.48
N LYS A 23 5.38 9.71 -2.17
CA LYS A 23 4.51 9.19 -1.11
C LYS A 23 3.08 9.69 -1.24
N PHE A 24 2.90 10.96 -1.56
CA PHE A 24 1.59 11.55 -1.76
C PHE A 24 0.80 10.84 -2.87
N MET A 25 1.49 10.42 -3.93
CA MET A 25 0.91 9.66 -5.04
C MET A 25 0.85 8.15 -4.78
N ASN A 26 1.14 7.71 -3.56
CA ASN A 26 1.21 6.32 -3.15
C ASN A 26 2.21 5.49 -4.00
N LEU A 27 3.16 6.17 -4.61
CA LEU A 27 4.33 5.56 -5.23
C LEU A 27 5.37 5.50 -4.11
N TYR A 28 6.04 4.36 -3.96
CA TYR A 28 7.12 4.18 -2.99
C TYR A 28 8.32 3.59 -3.70
N TYR A 29 9.51 3.71 -3.11
CA TYR A 29 10.73 3.04 -3.57
C TYR A 29 11.21 3.48 -4.97
N ASN A 30 11.20 4.77 -5.28
CA ASN A 30 11.64 5.35 -6.55
C ASN A 30 10.84 4.86 -7.78
N ASN A 31 9.56 4.55 -7.57
CA ASN A 31 8.62 4.21 -8.63
C ASN A 31 8.06 5.46 -9.34
N MET A 32 8.32 6.65 -8.81
CA MET A 32 7.98 7.92 -9.45
C MET A 32 9.14 8.49 -10.27
N LYS A 33 8.92 8.69 -11.59
CA LYS A 33 9.87 9.40 -12.47
C LYS A 33 10.11 10.82 -11.92
N LYS A 34 11.37 11.28 -11.93
CA LYS A 34 11.72 12.66 -11.56
C LYS A 34 10.97 13.66 -12.44
N PHE A 35 10.45 14.70 -11.81
CA PHE A 35 9.80 15.80 -12.50
C PHE A 35 10.79 16.66 -13.27
N GLU A 36 10.37 17.09 -14.45
CA GLU A 36 11.04 18.07 -15.29
C GLU A 36 10.33 19.43 -15.17
N VAL A 37 11.03 20.51 -15.53
CA VAL A 37 10.43 21.85 -15.50
C VAL A 37 9.29 21.90 -16.52
N GLY A 38 8.09 22.22 -16.04
CA GLY A 38 6.87 22.25 -16.84
C GLY A 38 5.94 21.06 -16.61
N ASP A 39 6.34 20.05 -15.84
CA ASP A 39 5.45 18.95 -15.45
C ASP A 39 4.35 19.44 -14.50
N GLU A 40 3.14 18.95 -14.73
CA GLU A 40 1.98 19.19 -13.86
C GLU A 40 1.65 17.94 -13.06
N VAL A 41 1.39 18.12 -11.76
CA VAL A 41 0.98 17.05 -10.85
C VAL A 41 -0.38 17.39 -10.28
N ASP A 42 -1.34 16.49 -10.51
CA ASP A 42 -2.66 16.57 -9.89
C ASP A 42 -2.59 16.09 -8.44
N LEU A 43 -2.53 17.05 -7.51
CA LEU A 43 -2.54 16.80 -6.08
C LEU A 43 -3.92 16.33 -5.54
N GLY A 44 -4.98 16.26 -6.36
CA GLY A 44 -6.25 15.68 -5.92
C GLY A 44 -6.16 14.16 -5.68
N LYS A 45 -5.29 13.48 -6.43
CA LYS A 45 -5.22 12.01 -6.46
C LYS A 45 -4.70 11.36 -5.19
N GLY A 46 -3.92 12.08 -4.38
CA GLY A 46 -3.39 11.53 -3.12
C GLY A 46 -4.48 11.21 -2.09
N TYR A 47 -5.64 11.89 -2.16
CA TYR A 47 -6.75 11.66 -1.22
C TYR A 47 -7.56 10.38 -1.51
N ASP A 48 -7.57 9.90 -2.76
CA ASP A 48 -8.37 8.73 -3.14
C ASP A 48 -7.84 7.43 -2.51
N PHE A 49 -6.56 7.39 -2.15
CA PHE A 49 -5.89 6.16 -1.71
C PHE A 49 -6.33 5.68 -0.33
N SER A 50 -6.56 6.59 0.62
CA SER A 50 -7.00 6.18 1.97
C SER A 50 -8.36 5.48 1.92
N VAL A 51 -9.28 6.02 1.13
CA VAL A 51 -10.63 5.46 0.95
C VAL A 51 -10.56 4.14 0.20
N GLN A 52 -9.76 4.06 -0.87
CA GLN A 52 -9.58 2.81 -1.62
C GLN A 52 -8.96 1.71 -0.77
N THR A 53 -7.95 2.03 0.05
CA THR A 53 -7.28 1.07 0.93
C THR A 53 -8.22 0.56 2.03
N GLN A 54 -8.97 1.45 2.68
CA GLN A 54 -9.98 1.05 3.67
C GLN A 54 -11.06 0.15 3.05
N ASN A 55 -11.54 0.50 1.85
CA ASN A 55 -12.51 -0.32 1.14
C ASN A 55 -11.96 -1.69 0.73
N ALA A 56 -10.68 -1.77 0.33
CA ALA A 56 -10.03 -3.03 0.01
C ALA A 56 -9.88 -3.92 1.26
N MET A 57 -9.41 -3.36 2.38
CA MET A 57 -9.29 -4.09 3.64
C MET A 57 -10.64 -4.61 4.13
N LYS A 58 -11.69 -3.80 4.04
CA LYS A 58 -13.04 -4.22 4.41
C LYS A 58 -13.55 -5.38 3.55
N LYS A 59 -13.33 -5.34 2.23
CA LYS A 59 -13.68 -6.45 1.33
C LYS A 59 -12.89 -7.72 1.68
N THR A 60 -11.63 -7.60 2.07
CA THR A 60 -10.83 -8.73 2.53
C THR A 60 -11.37 -9.30 3.84
N GLU A 61 -11.73 -8.46 4.80
CA GLU A 61 -12.36 -8.88 6.05
C GLU A 61 -13.67 -9.62 5.79
N ASP A 62 -14.55 -9.07 4.94
CA ASP A 62 -15.81 -9.70 4.54
C ASP A 62 -15.58 -11.06 3.85
N PHE A 63 -14.56 -11.15 2.99
CA PHE A 63 -14.20 -12.39 2.32
C PHE A 63 -13.70 -13.46 3.30
N ILE A 64 -12.83 -13.08 4.24
CA ILE A 64 -12.30 -13.99 5.27
C ILE A 64 -13.44 -14.46 6.17
N ALA A 65 -14.30 -13.54 6.61
CA ALA A 65 -15.44 -13.86 7.47
C ALA A 65 -16.43 -14.81 6.77
N GLY A 66 -16.75 -14.55 5.49
CA GLY A 66 -17.68 -15.37 4.71
C GLY A 66 -17.15 -16.76 4.35
N ASN A 67 -15.82 -16.95 4.31
CA ASN A 67 -15.18 -18.21 3.89
C ASN A 67 -14.36 -18.85 5.01
N LYS A 68 -14.60 -18.47 6.27
CA LYS A 68 -13.79 -18.84 7.43
C LYS A 68 -13.54 -20.34 7.52
N GLU A 69 -14.59 -21.16 7.41
CA GLU A 69 -14.48 -22.62 7.51
C GLU A 69 -13.61 -23.24 6.40
N ILE A 70 -13.72 -22.72 5.17
CA ILE A 70 -12.94 -23.19 4.03
C ILE A 70 -11.48 -22.78 4.20
N ILE A 71 -11.22 -21.54 4.63
CA ILE A 71 -9.88 -21.04 4.88
C ILE A 71 -9.21 -21.83 6.02
N GLU A 72 -9.93 -22.11 7.11
CA GLU A 72 -9.45 -22.95 8.21
C GLU A 72 -9.15 -24.38 7.73
N ALA A 73 -9.99 -24.98 6.88
CA ALA A 73 -9.73 -26.28 6.29
C ALA A 73 -8.47 -26.30 5.40
N ILE A 74 -8.27 -25.25 4.58
CA ILE A 74 -7.06 -25.10 3.75
C ILE A 74 -5.81 -24.96 4.64
N LEU A 75 -5.86 -24.10 5.66
CA LEU A 75 -4.74 -23.88 6.57
C LEU A 75 -4.37 -25.17 7.31
N ASN A 76 -5.38 -25.88 7.83
CA ASN A 76 -5.19 -27.17 8.50
C ASN A 76 -4.57 -28.21 7.55
N GLY A 77 -5.06 -28.28 6.30
CA GLY A 77 -4.51 -29.15 5.27
C GLY A 77 -3.04 -28.84 4.95
N ILE A 78 -2.69 -27.56 4.79
CA ILE A 78 -1.30 -27.12 4.57
C ILE A 78 -0.40 -27.53 5.74
N SER A 79 -0.84 -27.32 6.98
CA SER A 79 -0.05 -27.74 8.15
C SER A 79 0.16 -29.24 8.19
N VAL A 80 -0.84 -30.06 7.88
CA VAL A 80 -0.71 -31.52 7.85
C VAL A 80 0.30 -31.96 6.77
N VAL A 81 0.28 -31.34 5.59
CA VAL A 81 1.24 -31.62 4.52
C VAL A 81 2.66 -31.17 4.91
N GLY A 82 2.79 -30.03 5.57
CA GLY A 82 4.07 -29.53 6.09
C GLY A 82 4.70 -30.43 7.15
N TYR A 83 3.88 -31.02 8.04
CA TYR A 83 4.35 -32.02 9.01
C TYR A 83 4.70 -33.36 8.34
N ALA A 84 3.94 -33.80 7.33
CA ALA A 84 4.21 -35.04 6.61
C ALA A 84 5.49 -35.01 5.75
N SER A 85 6.07 -33.83 5.51
CA SER A 85 7.27 -33.63 4.68
C SER A 85 8.55 -33.39 5.48
N GLN A 86 8.51 -33.47 6.82
CA GLN A 86 9.71 -33.60 7.64
C GLN A 86 10.05 -35.09 7.82
N PRO A 87 11.14 -35.60 7.22
CA PRO A 87 11.56 -36.97 7.47
C PRO A 87 12.04 -37.09 8.92
N GLU A 88 11.52 -38.10 9.63
CA GLU A 88 11.96 -38.46 10.97
C GLU A 88 13.50 -38.60 10.99
N GLU A 89 14.17 -37.66 11.65
CA GLU A 89 15.57 -37.84 12.05
C GLU A 89 15.60 -39.02 13.02
N LYS A 90 16.07 -40.17 12.51
CA LYS A 90 16.24 -41.39 13.29
C LYS A 90 17.19 -41.10 14.44
N ALA A 91 16.68 -41.18 15.67
CA ALA A 91 17.48 -41.17 16.88
C ALA A 91 18.35 -42.44 16.91
N GLU A 92 19.67 -42.25 17.04
CA GLU A 92 20.70 -43.27 17.31
C GLU A 92 20.54 -43.92 18.69
#